data_AF-A0A1H8T5T9-F1
#
_entry.id   AF-A0A1H8T5T9-F1
#
_cell.length_a   1.000
_cell.length_b   1.000
_cell.length_c   1.000
_cell.angle_alpha   90.00
_cell.angle_beta   90.00
_cell.angle_gamma   90.00
#
_symmetry.space_group_name_H-M   'P 1'
#
loop_
_entity.id
_entity.type
_entity.pdbx_description
1 polymer ?
#
loop_
_entity_poly.entity_id
_entity_poly.type
_entity_poly.pdbx_seq_one_letter_code
_entity_poly.pdbx_strand_id
1 'polypeptide(L)' 'MNEPDAFEATEYLKEHQPDLIILDLGLPDKPGYDLLQEWRHAGVLTPVVIVSSRTDEVGIAGRLRPARTTT' A
#
# COMPACT_ATOMS: atom_id res chain seq x y z
N MET A 1 -12.45 -16.13 -11.31
CA MET A 1 -11.64 -15.78 -10.14
C MET A 1 -12.03 -14.36 -9.79
N ASN A 2 -12.44 -14.09 -8.56
CA ASN A 2 -12.70 -12.72 -8.10
C ASN A 2 -11.34 -11.99 -8.05
N GLU A 3 -11.33 -10.71 -8.39
CA GLU A 3 -10.16 -9.87 -8.16
C GLU A 3 -9.96 -9.67 -6.64
N PRO A 4 -8.74 -9.82 -6.11
CA PRO A 4 -8.48 -9.61 -4.68
C PRO A 4 -8.81 -8.16 -4.29
N ASP A 5 -9.52 -8.00 -3.18
CA ASP A 5 -9.89 -6.70 -2.63
C ASP A 5 -8.97 -6.28 -1.46
N ALA A 6 -9.14 -5.04 -0.98
CA ALA A 6 -8.32 -4.51 0.10
C ALA A 6 -8.52 -5.24 1.44
N PHE A 7 -9.70 -5.84 1.64
CA PHE A 7 -10.02 -6.61 2.84
C PHE A 7 -9.23 -7.92 2.87
N GLU A 8 -9.30 -8.70 1.80
CA GLU A 8 -8.55 -9.96 1.66
C GLU A 8 -7.04 -9.72 1.77
N ALA A 9 -6.53 -8.65 1.15
CA ALA A 9 -5.13 -8.27 1.26
C ALA A 9 -4.70 -8.00 2.71
N THR A 10 -5.56 -7.37 3.51
CA THR A 10 -5.27 -7.05 4.92
C THR A 10 -5.25 -8.31 5.79
N GLU A 11 -6.17 -9.25 5.57
CA GLU A 11 -6.17 -10.52 6.30
C GLU A 11 -4.94 -11.35 5.95
N TYR A 12 -4.59 -11.42 4.66
CA TYR A 12 -3.38 -12.11 4.21
C TYR A 12 -2.11 -11.54 4.85
N LEU A 13 -2.01 -10.20 4.92
CA LEU A 13 -0.87 -9.51 5.52
C LEU A 13 -0.69 -9.89 6.99
N LYS A 14 -1.77 -9.95 7.78
CA LYS A 14 -1.72 -10.31 9.21
C LYS A 14 -1.24 -11.73 9.42
N GLU A 15 -1.68 -12.66 8.58
CA GLU A 15 -1.36 -14.08 8.71
C GLU A 15 0.06 -14.41 8.22
N HIS A 16 0.49 -13.80 7.11
CA HIS A 16 1.70 -14.23 6.41
C HIS A 16 2.91 -13.31 6.61
N GLN A 17 2.71 -12.07 7.08
CA GLN A 17 3.78 -11.08 7.31
C GLN A 17 4.82 -11.03 6.18
N PRO A 18 4.42 -10.70 4.94
CA PRO A 18 5.32 -10.70 3.80
C PRO A 18 6.45 -9.68 3.96
N ASP A 19 7.60 -9.97 3.35
CA ASP A 19 8.75 -9.06 3.32
C ASP A 19 8.57 -7.87 2.35
N LEU A 20 7.62 -7.98 1.42
CA LEU A 20 7.31 -6.98 0.39
C LEU A 20 5.86 -7.10 -0.06
N ILE A 21 5.21 -5.97 -0.28
CA ILE A 21 3.87 -5.90 -0.86
C ILE A 21 3.93 -5.19 -2.21
N ILE A 22 3.27 -5.78 -3.21
CA ILE A 22 2.97 -5.11 -4.48
C ILE A 22 1.51 -4.65 -4.40
N LEU A 23 1.28 -3.35 -4.48
CA LEU A 23 -0.03 -2.75 -4.29
C LEU A 23 -0.50 -2.09 -5.58
N ASP A 24 -1.65 -2.53 -6.08
CA ASP A 24 -2.42 -1.82 -7.10
C ASP A 24 -3.19 -0.66 -6.46
N LEU A 25 -3.31 0.46 -7.17
CA LEU A 25 -4.10 1.60 -6.73
C LEU A 25 -5.58 1.45 -7.09
N GLY A 26 -5.90 0.69 -8.13
CA GLY A 26 -7.25 0.44 -8.60
C GLY A 26 -7.87 -0.81 -7.99
N LEU A 27 -7.91 -0.93 -6.66
CA LEU A 27 -8.59 -2.06 -6.02
C LEU A 27 -10.13 -1.94 -6.20
N PRO A 28 -10.85 -3.06 -6.28
CA PRO A 28 -12.29 -3.05 -6.60
C PRO A 28 -13.18 -2.40 -5.52
N ASP A 29 -12.74 -2.40 -4.27
CA ASP A 29 -13.53 -1.93 -3.12
C ASP A 29 -13.13 -0.52 -2.65
N LYS A 30 -11.85 -0.14 -2.75
CA LYS A 30 -11.36 1.22 -2.40
C LYS A 30 -10.05 1.59 -3.07
N PRO A 31 -9.67 2.88 -3.15
CA PRO A 31 -8.36 3.27 -3.66
C PRO A 31 -7.21 2.65 -2.85
N GLY A 32 -6.20 2.11 -3.54
CA GLY A 32 -5.03 1.50 -2.88
C GLY A 32 -4.24 2.47 -1.99
N TYR A 33 -4.28 3.78 -2.27
CA TYR A 33 -3.67 4.78 -1.38
C TYR A 33 -4.32 4.83 0.01
N ASP A 34 -5.64 4.66 0.08
CA ASP A 34 -6.37 4.67 1.35
C ASP A 34 -6.01 3.42 2.15
N LEU A 35 -5.93 2.26 1.49
CA LEU A 35 -5.43 1.03 2.11
C LEU A 35 -4.00 1.19 2.64
N LEU A 36 -3.10 1.77 1.85
CA LEU A 36 -1.72 2.02 2.28
C LEU A 36 -1.69 2.94 3.52
N GLN A 37 -2.52 3.98 3.55
CA GLN A 37 -2.60 4.88 4.70
C GLN A 37 -3.10 4.16 5.95
N GLU A 38 -4.13 3.33 5.84
CA GLU A 38 -4.63 2.50 6.94
C GLU A 38 -3.55 1.58 7.49
N TRP A 39 -2.82 0.87 6.62
CA TRP A 39 -1.71 0.01 7.02
C TRP A 39 -0.62 0.80 7.76
N ARG A 40 -0.24 1.98 7.27
CA ARG A 40 0.76 2.81 7.96
C ARG A 40 0.27 3.31 9.32
N HIS A 41 -1.01 3.69 9.44
CA HIS A 41 -1.61 4.04 10.74
C HIS A 41 -1.69 2.85 11.70
N ALA A 42 -1.88 1.64 11.18
CA ALA A 42 -1.87 0.39 11.94
C ALA A 42 -0.45 -0.09 12.30
N GLY A 43 0.59 0.65 11.95
CA GLY A 43 1.98 0.30 12.25
C GLY A 43 2.57 -0.78 11.35
N VAL A 44 1.93 -1.10 10.23
CA VAL A 44 2.51 -1.98 9.21
C VAL A 44 3.68 -1.25 8.56
N LEU A 45 4.89 -1.79 8.72
CA LEU A 45 6.13 -1.22 8.17
C LEU A 45 6.64 -1.95 6.93
N THR A 46 5.94 -3.01 6.50
CA THR A 46 6.30 -3.78 5.31
C THR A 46 6.52 -2.86 4.11
N PRO A 47 7.65 -2.99 3.38
CA PRO A 47 7.89 -2.26 2.14
C PRO A 47 6.76 -2.47 1.13
N VAL A 48 6.31 -1.39 0.49
CA VAL A 48 5.23 -1.43 -0.50
C VAL A 48 5.74 -0.82 -1.80
N VAL A 49 5.65 -1.59 -2.89
CA VAL A 49 5.86 -1.12 -4.26
C VAL A 49 4.50 -0.91 -4.90
N ILE A 50 4.25 0.32 -5.35
CA ILE A 50 3.01 0.67 -6.01
C ILE A 50 3.15 0.36 -7.49
N VAL A 51 2.17 -0.35 -8.05
CA VAL A 51 2.03 -0.57 -9.48
C VAL A 51 0.75 0.12 -9.91
N SER A 52 0.84 1.00 -10.92
CA SER A 52 -0.33 1.64 -11.50
C SER A 52 -0.28 1.57 -13.02
N SER A 53 -1.41 1.22 -13.63
CA SER A 53 -1.63 1.32 -15.06
C SER A 53 -1.96 2.77 -15.41
N ARG A 54 -0.91 3.62 -15.39
CA ARG A 54 -0.83 4.97 -15.97
C ARG A 54 -2.18 5.69 -16.17
N THR A 55 -2.86 6.04 -15.08
CA THR A 55 -3.89 7.11 -15.08
C THR A 55 -3.84 7.99 -13.82
N ASP A 56 -3.16 7.57 -12.76
CA ASP A 56 -3.17 8.29 -11.47
C ASP A 56 -1.83 9.01 -11.18
N GLU A 57 -1.36 9.84 -12.12
CA GLU A 57 -0.13 10.65 -11.94
C GLU A 57 -0.24 11.78 -10.89
N VAL A 58 -1.28 11.80 -10.05
CA VAL A 58 -1.49 12.87 -9.07
C VAL A 58 -1.14 12.39 -7.66
N GLY A 59 0.16 12.45 -7.30
CA GLY A 59 0.53 12.71 -5.90
C GLY A 59 1.62 11.88 -5.22
N ILE A 60 2.19 10.84 -5.84
CA ILE A 60 3.20 9.99 -5.15
C ILE A 60 4.52 10.69 -4.83
N ALA A 61 4.97 11.62 -5.67
CA ALA A 61 6.28 12.26 -5.50
C ALA A 61 6.35 13.26 -4.32
N GLY A 62 5.21 13.76 -3.82
CA GLY A 62 5.19 14.81 -2.79
C GLY A 62 5.27 14.30 -1.34
N ARG A 63 5.01 13.02 -1.09
CA ARG A 63 4.80 12.49 0.27
C ARG A 63 5.97 11.68 0.84
N LEU A 64 6.92 11.27 0.00
CA LEU A 64 8.15 10.60 0.44
C LEU A 64 9.17 11.64 0.93
N ARG A 65 9.00 12.15 2.16
CA ARG A 65 10.12 12.77 2.88
C ARG A 65 10.95 11.66 3.51
N PRO A 66 12.24 11.52 3.22
CA PRO A 66 13.08 10.57 3.93
C PRO A 66 13.12 10.99 5.41
N ALA A 67 12.73 10.07 6.30
CA ALA A 67 13.01 10.20 7.72
C ALA A 67 14.54 10.19 7.88
N ARG A 68 15.14 11.38 8.03
CA ARG A 68 16.52 11.52 8.45
C ARG A 68 16.62 11.13 9.92
N THR A 69 17.24 9.99 10.20
CA THR A 69 17.71 9.62 11.53
C THR A 69 19.05 10.32 11.80
N THR A 70 19.08 11.09 12.89
CA THR A 70 20.16 11.45 13.82
C THR A 70 21.65 11.40 13.37
N THR A 71 22.33 12.52 13.57
CA THR A 71 23.54 12.63 14.41
C THR A 71 23.49 13.97 15.13
#